data_AF-A0A7R8VC03-F1
#
_entry.id   AF-A0A7R8VC03-F1
#
_cell.length_a   1.000
_cell.length_b   1.000
_cell.length_c   1.000
_cell.angle_alpha   90.00
_cell.angle_beta   90.00
_cell.angle_gamma   90.00
#
_symmetry.space_group_name_H-M   'P 1'
#
loop_
_entity.id
_entity.type
_entity.pdbx_description
1 polymer ?
#
loop_
_entity_poly.entity_id
_entity_poly.type
_entity_poly.pdbx_seq_one_letter_code
_entity_poly.pdbx_strand_id
1 'polypeptide(L)'
;MPIQAPQWTEFLSCPVCCNEFDATLRSPISLGCGHTVCRTCLSNLHRKQCPFDQTTINTEIENLPVNYALLQLVGVIVPEIECNGNIKHLSTDELSSYLQAKKCIEELALYLKPFSSGNGGSTGSNVLSRPMQRKLVTLINCQLMEEEGRSRAMRAARSLGERTVTELILQHQNPQQLSANLWAAVRARGCQFLGPAMQEEVLKLVLLALEDGSALSRKVLVMFVVQRLEPHFPQASKTSIGHVVQLLYRASCFKASPTLLQIYRMYW
;
A
#
# COMPACT_ATOMS: atom_id res chain seq x y z
N MET A 1 6.83 5.28 27.96
CA MET A 1 6.00 4.52 27.01
C MET A 1 5.99 5.27 25.69
N PRO A 2 6.09 4.61 24.52
CA PRO A 2 5.94 5.28 23.23
C PRO A 2 4.54 5.89 23.15
N ILE A 3 4.46 7.14 22.70
CA ILE A 3 3.20 7.85 22.45
C ILE A 3 2.54 7.22 21.21
N GLN A 4 1.21 7.14 21.18
CA GLN A 4 0.48 6.65 20.02
C GLN A 4 0.92 7.41 18.75
N ALA A 5 1.23 6.69 17.68
CA ALA A 5 1.62 7.30 16.42
C ALA A 5 0.49 8.21 15.90
N PRO A 6 0.83 9.40 15.35
CA PRO A 6 -0.18 10.36 14.94
C PRO A 6 -1.04 9.84 13.79
N GLN A 7 -2.30 10.29 13.75
CA GLN A 7 -3.18 9.99 12.62
C GLN A 7 -2.67 10.71 11.37
N TRP A 8 -2.64 10.02 10.24
CA TRP A 8 -2.16 10.61 8.98
C TRP A 8 -3.00 11.79 8.49
N THR A 9 -4.22 11.96 9.01
CA THR A 9 -5.14 13.06 8.72
C THR A 9 -4.80 14.35 9.47
N GLU A 10 -4.01 14.29 10.54
CA GLU A 10 -3.62 15.46 11.35
C GLU A 10 -2.19 15.93 11.01
N PHE A 11 -1.79 15.75 9.75
CA PHE A 11 -0.42 15.97 9.28
C PHE A 11 0.03 17.44 9.22
N LEU A 12 -0.87 18.38 9.51
CA LEU A 12 -0.59 19.82 9.58
C LEU A 12 -0.39 20.33 11.03
N SER A 13 -0.52 19.44 12.01
CA SER A 13 -0.31 19.78 13.42
C SER A 13 0.83 18.98 14.02
N CYS A 14 1.53 19.59 14.97
CA CYS A 14 2.56 18.90 15.74
C CYS A 14 1.91 17.86 16.65
N PRO A 15 2.29 16.57 16.56
CA PRO A 15 1.68 15.52 17.36
C PRO A 15 2.08 15.53 18.84
N VAL A 16 3.05 16.37 19.22
CA VAL A 16 3.50 16.51 20.62
C VAL A 16 2.76 17.62 21.36
N CYS A 17 2.63 18.80 20.74
CA CYS A 17 1.94 19.94 21.36
C CYS A 17 0.52 20.17 20.83
N CYS A 18 0.05 19.37 19.87
CA CYS A 18 -1.28 19.43 19.26
C CYS A 18 -1.62 20.80 18.65
N ASN A 19 -0.61 21.63 18.34
CA ASN A 19 -0.78 22.91 17.67
C ASN A 19 -0.43 22.80 16.20
N GLU A 20 -1.10 23.60 15.36
CA GLU A 20 -0.78 23.76 13.95
C GLU A 20 0.67 24.25 13.76
N PHE A 21 1.29 23.82 12.67
CA PHE A 21 2.63 24.28 12.30
C PHE A 21 2.62 25.75 11.88
N ASP A 22 3.71 26.45 12.14
CA ASP A 22 3.91 27.84 11.71
C ASP A 22 5.36 28.10 11.29
N ALA A 23 5.60 29.24 10.64
CA ALA A 23 6.92 29.59 10.11
C ALA A 23 7.95 29.93 11.19
N THR A 24 7.52 30.27 12.42
CA THR A 24 8.38 30.94 13.41
C THR A 24 8.78 29.99 14.54
N LEU A 25 7.85 29.70 15.44
CA LEU A 25 8.11 28.91 16.65
C LEU A 25 7.89 27.43 16.36
N ARG A 26 6.80 27.10 15.66
CA ARG A 26 6.38 25.71 15.42
C ARG A 26 6.72 25.24 14.00
N SER A 27 7.90 25.58 13.50
CA SER A 27 8.37 25.10 12.20
C SER A 27 8.39 23.56 12.17
N PRO A 28 7.78 22.91 11.17
CA PRO A 28 7.74 21.45 11.07
C PRO A 28 9.12 20.92 10.67
N ILE A 29 9.64 19.94 11.43
CA ILE A 29 10.90 19.26 11.12
C ILE A 29 10.60 17.77 10.98
N SER A 30 10.82 17.25 9.78
CA SER A 30 10.76 15.81 9.50
C SER A 30 12.02 15.12 10.04
N LEU A 31 11.86 13.98 10.70
CA LEU A 31 12.96 13.12 11.13
C LEU A 31 13.17 11.98 10.11
N GLY A 32 14.34 11.36 10.09
CA GLY A 32 14.62 10.18 9.25
C GLY A 32 13.65 9.02 9.49
N CYS A 33 13.07 8.94 10.68
CA CYS A 33 12.01 8.00 11.01
C CYS A 33 10.62 8.36 10.43
N GLY A 34 10.50 9.37 9.58
CA GLY A 34 9.26 9.75 8.89
C GLY A 34 8.20 10.42 9.78
N HIS A 35 8.52 10.70 11.03
CA HIS A 35 7.70 11.53 11.91
C HIS A 35 8.10 13.00 11.78
N THR A 36 7.11 13.88 11.81
CA THR A 36 7.32 15.34 11.77
C THR A 36 6.90 15.94 13.10
N VAL A 37 7.79 16.70 13.72
CA VAL A 37 7.57 17.36 15.02
C VAL A 37 8.01 18.82 14.89
N CYS A 38 7.36 19.73 15.60
CA CYS A 38 7.74 21.14 15.52
C CYS A 38 9.10 21.39 16.21
N ARG A 39 9.82 22.42 15.75
CA ARG A 39 11.14 22.81 16.26
C ARG A 39 11.17 22.95 17.78
N THR A 40 10.24 23.70 18.37
CA THR A 40 10.17 23.88 19.84
C THR A 40 10.03 22.57 20.59
N CYS A 41 9.18 21.65 20.12
CA CYS A 41 9.00 20.36 20.78
C CYS A 41 10.25 19.48 20.67
N LEU A 42 10.93 19.50 19.52
CA LEU A 42 12.20 18.77 19.35
C LEU A 42 13.29 19.31 20.27
N SER A 43 13.43 20.64 20.38
CA SER A 43 14.44 21.27 21.24
C SER A 43 14.24 20.97 22.72
N ASN A 44 12.99 20.69 23.14
CA ASN A 44 12.64 20.38 24.52
C ASN A 44 12.65 18.87 24.84
N LEU A 45 13.08 18.01 23.90
CA LEU A 45 13.18 16.57 24.16
C LEU A 45 14.31 16.27 25.15
N HIS A 46 14.00 15.51 26.21
CA HIS A 46 14.99 15.06 27.19
C HIS A 46 16.04 14.09 26.60
N ARG A 47 15.71 13.40 25.50
CA ARG A 47 16.59 12.46 24.80
C ARG A 47 16.54 12.74 23.31
N LYS A 48 17.68 12.59 22.62
CA LYS A 48 17.77 12.66 21.15
C LYS A 48 17.14 11.43 20.47
N GLN A 49 15.87 11.19 20.74
CA GLN A 49 15.09 10.07 20.24
C GLN A 49 13.71 10.56 19.81
N CYS A 50 13.18 9.99 18.74
CA CYS A 50 11.81 10.24 18.32
C CYS A 50 10.83 9.85 19.45
N PRO A 51 9.86 10.70 19.81
CA PRO A 51 8.93 10.42 20.91
C PRO A 51 7.92 9.30 20.60
N PHE A 52 7.81 8.88 19.33
CA PHE A 52 6.84 7.87 18.88
C PHE A 52 7.44 6.47 18.73
N ASP A 53 8.58 6.36 18.05
CA ASP A 53 9.22 5.07 17.74
C ASP A 53 10.60 4.89 18.38
N GLN A 54 11.06 5.88 19.16
CA GLN A 54 12.34 5.86 19.88
C GLN A 54 13.58 5.77 18.97
N THR A 55 13.43 5.99 17.66
CA THR A 55 14.56 6.07 16.72
C THR A 55 15.49 7.20 17.15
N THR A 56 16.78 6.90 17.24
CA THR A 56 17.82 7.90 17.57
C THR A 56 17.87 8.99 16.51
N ILE A 57 17.91 10.24 16.96
CA ILE A 57 18.08 11.43 16.12
C ILE A 57 19.58 11.72 16.05
N ASN A 58 20.21 11.33 14.95
CA ASN A 58 21.67 11.43 14.78
C ASN A 58 22.11 12.85 14.39
N THR A 59 21.26 13.58 13.67
CA THR A 59 21.53 14.96 13.22
C THR A 59 21.08 15.98 14.27
N GLU A 60 21.85 17.04 14.46
CA GLU A 60 21.43 18.15 15.32
C GLU A 60 20.17 18.84 14.77
N ILE A 61 19.27 19.26 15.64
CA ILE A 61 17.97 19.82 15.24
C ILE A 61 18.13 21.09 14.39
N GLU A 62 19.14 21.91 14.70
CA GLU A 62 19.46 23.14 13.96
C GLU A 62 19.90 22.87 12.51
N ASN A 63 20.40 21.65 12.28
CA ASN A 63 20.92 21.20 11.00
C ASN A 63 19.85 20.52 10.13
N LEU A 64 18.67 20.24 10.69
CA LEU A 64 17.57 19.64 9.95
C LEU A 64 16.74 20.73 9.24
N PRO A 65 16.43 20.56 7.94
CA PRO A 65 15.65 21.53 7.20
C PRO A 65 14.18 21.53 7.66
N VAL A 66 13.56 22.70 7.53
CA VAL A 66 12.13 22.88 7.76
C VAL A 66 11.35 22.25 6.60
N ASN A 67 10.24 21.60 6.90
CA ASN A 67 9.38 20.99 5.89
C ASN A 67 8.41 22.04 5.28
N TYR A 68 8.86 22.68 4.20
CA TYR A 68 8.05 23.69 3.51
C TYR A 68 6.85 23.13 2.77
N ALA A 69 6.91 21.85 2.36
CA ALA A 69 5.78 21.17 1.77
C ALA A 69 4.58 21.12 2.72
N LEU A 70 4.81 21.09 4.05
CA LEU A 70 3.75 21.25 5.06
C LEU A 70 3.40 22.72 5.32
N LEU A 71 4.40 23.62 5.40
CA LEU A 71 4.17 25.04 5.67
C LEU A 71 3.29 25.72 4.61
N GLN A 72 3.48 25.40 3.34
CA GLN A 72 2.65 25.95 2.26
C GLN A 72 1.17 25.52 2.35
N LEU A 73 0.87 24.41 3.06
CA LEU A 73 -0.49 23.92 3.24
C LEU A 73 -1.23 24.65 4.36
N VAL A 74 -0.50 25.19 5.34
CA VAL A 74 -1.01 26.07 6.40
C VAL A 74 -0.97 27.56 6.00
N GLY A 75 -0.73 27.87 4.72
CA GLY A 75 -0.80 29.22 4.16
C GLY A 75 0.46 30.08 4.33
N VAL A 76 1.58 29.51 4.76
CA VAL A 76 2.86 30.22 4.86
C VAL A 76 3.49 30.35 3.47
N ILE A 77 3.97 31.56 3.14
CA ILE A 77 4.75 31.81 1.93
C ILE A 77 6.15 31.24 2.13
N VAL A 78 6.50 30.26 1.30
CA VAL A 78 7.83 29.62 1.29
C VAL A 78 8.83 30.57 0.65
N PRO A 79 9.96 30.90 1.29
CA PRO A 79 11.04 31.66 0.67
C PRO A 79 11.65 30.88 -0.51
N GLU A 80 11.87 31.53 -1.66
CA GLU A 80 12.49 30.90 -2.84
C GLU A 80 13.93 30.44 -2.61
N ILE A 81 14.62 31.04 -1.62
CA ILE A 81 16.03 30.76 -1.30
C ILE A 81 16.13 30.45 0.19
N GLU A 82 16.43 29.20 0.50
CA GLU A 82 16.85 28.82 1.85
C GLU A 82 18.36 28.69 1.95
N CYS A 83 18.93 29.43 2.89
CA CYS A 83 20.32 29.31 3.31
C CYS A 83 20.41 28.48 4.60
N ASN A 84 19.95 27.23 4.61
CA ASN A 84 20.19 26.37 5.78
C ASN A 84 21.66 25.91 5.79
N GLY A 85 22.32 26.08 6.95
CA GLY A 85 23.78 26.03 7.12
C GLY A 85 24.47 24.74 6.65
N ASN A 86 23.75 23.62 6.58
CA ASN A 86 24.30 22.31 6.21
C ASN A 86 24.17 21.92 4.74
N ILE A 87 23.45 22.71 3.93
CA ILE A 87 23.45 22.56 2.48
C ILE A 87 24.87 22.75 1.91
N LYS A 88 25.74 23.45 2.66
CA LYS A 88 27.13 23.75 2.31
C LYS A 88 28.07 22.53 2.25
N HIS A 89 27.70 21.39 2.82
CA HIS A 89 28.52 20.17 2.81
C HIS A 89 28.27 19.26 1.60
N LEU A 90 27.22 19.53 0.82
CA LEU A 90 26.92 18.79 -0.39
C LEU A 90 27.81 19.27 -1.54
N SER A 91 28.23 18.34 -2.40
CA SER A 91 28.80 18.71 -3.70
C SER A 91 27.75 19.45 -4.55
N THR A 92 28.21 20.18 -5.57
CA THR A 92 27.32 20.93 -6.47
C THR A 92 26.23 20.04 -7.10
N ASP A 93 26.57 18.80 -7.48
CA ASP A 93 25.65 17.86 -8.12
C ASP A 93 24.62 17.28 -7.13
N GLU A 94 25.05 16.97 -5.91
CA GLU A 94 24.16 16.50 -4.83
C GLU A 94 23.20 17.61 -4.41
N LEU A 95 23.69 18.85 -4.34
CA LEU A 95 22.88 20.02 -4.03
C LEU A 95 21.78 20.22 -5.08
N SER A 96 22.15 20.17 -6.36
CA SER A 96 21.20 20.27 -7.47
C SER A 96 20.12 19.19 -7.38
N SER A 97 20.53 17.94 -7.13
CA SER A 97 19.61 16.80 -6.98
C SER A 97 18.68 16.96 -5.77
N TYR A 98 19.20 17.42 -4.64
CA TYR A 98 18.43 17.68 -3.43
C TYR A 98 17.38 18.77 -3.66
N LEU A 99 17.77 19.91 -4.24
CA LEU A 99 16.85 21.02 -4.50
C LEU A 99 15.75 20.61 -5.48
N GLN A 100 16.09 19.85 -6.52
CA GLN A 100 15.10 19.33 -7.46
C GLN A 100 14.13 18.37 -6.79
N ALA A 101 14.63 17.43 -5.97
CA ALA A 101 13.78 16.50 -5.23
C ALA A 101 12.86 17.22 -4.24
N LYS A 102 13.39 18.18 -3.48
CA LYS A 102 12.63 19.04 -2.56
C LYS A 102 11.49 19.75 -3.31
N LYS A 103 11.81 20.43 -4.42
CA LYS A 103 10.83 21.13 -5.25
C LYS A 103 9.72 20.21 -5.75
N CYS A 104 10.06 19.01 -6.25
CA CYS A 104 9.05 18.04 -6.70
C CYS A 104 8.11 17.60 -5.57
N ILE A 105 8.62 17.40 -4.34
CA ILE A 105 7.78 17.03 -3.19
C ILE A 105 6.86 18.20 -2.80
N GLU A 106 7.37 19.44 -2.83
CA GLU A 106 6.58 20.65 -2.58
C GLU A 106 5.46 20.82 -3.62
N GLU A 107 5.74 20.65 -4.91
CA GLU A 107 4.74 20.70 -5.97
C GLU A 107 3.65 19.62 -5.77
N LEU A 108 4.05 18.38 -5.44
CA LEU A 108 3.11 17.30 -5.16
C LEU A 108 2.25 17.58 -3.94
N ALA A 109 2.79 18.20 -2.90
CA ALA A 109 2.06 18.50 -1.68
C ALA A 109 0.87 19.44 -1.92
N LEU A 110 0.90 20.29 -2.96
CA LEU A 110 -0.20 21.20 -3.30
C LEU A 110 -1.51 20.46 -3.61
N TYR A 111 -1.47 19.19 -4.03
CA TYR A 111 -2.67 18.36 -4.22
C TYR A 111 -3.40 18.02 -2.90
N LEU A 112 -2.80 18.34 -1.73
CA LEU A 112 -3.41 18.20 -0.42
C LEU A 112 -4.06 19.50 0.10
N LYS A 113 -3.96 20.64 -0.60
CA LYS A 113 -4.59 21.92 -0.19
C LYS A 113 -6.09 21.84 0.11
N PRO A 114 -6.92 21.09 -0.66
CA PRO A 114 -8.33 20.93 -0.32
C PRO A 114 -8.58 20.32 1.07
N PHE A 115 -7.57 19.73 1.70
CA PHE A 115 -7.62 19.18 3.05
C PHE A 115 -7.34 20.24 4.14
N SER A 116 -6.63 21.33 3.84
CA SER A 116 -6.26 22.35 4.82
C SER A 116 -7.32 23.43 5.04
N SER A 117 -8.21 23.66 4.07
CA SER A 117 -9.38 24.51 4.26
C SER A 117 -10.46 23.78 5.05
N GLY A 118 -10.42 23.87 6.38
CA GLY A 118 -11.35 23.28 7.35
C GLY A 118 -12.82 23.73 7.26
N ASN A 119 -13.33 24.14 6.09
CA ASN A 119 -14.74 24.39 5.86
C ASN A 119 -15.28 23.40 4.82
N GLY A 120 -16.18 22.52 5.26
CA GLY A 120 -16.95 21.60 4.43
C GLY A 120 -17.94 22.31 3.51
N GLY A 121 -17.45 23.17 2.61
CA GLY A 121 -18.27 24.02 1.76
C GLY A 121 -17.51 24.60 0.58
N SER A 122 -17.08 23.77 -0.36
CA SER A 122 -17.06 24.12 -1.79
C SER A 122 -16.71 22.87 -2.61
N THR A 123 -17.65 22.48 -3.46
CA THR A 123 -17.67 21.70 -4.72
C THR A 123 -16.38 21.38 -5.51
N GLY A 124 -15.19 21.44 -4.94
CA GLY A 124 -13.97 20.89 -5.53
C GLY A 124 -13.83 19.41 -5.16
N SER A 125 -14.22 18.51 -6.04
CA SER A 125 -13.86 17.09 -5.93
C SER A 125 -12.36 16.98 -5.63
N ASN A 126 -11.99 16.41 -4.48
CA ASN A 126 -10.60 16.07 -4.21
C ASN A 126 -10.06 15.24 -5.38
N VAL A 127 -9.09 15.79 -6.11
CA VAL A 127 -8.50 15.15 -7.30
C VAL A 127 -7.89 13.79 -6.93
N LEU A 128 -7.37 13.69 -5.71
CA LEU A 128 -6.75 12.47 -5.18
C LEU A 128 -7.70 11.69 -4.27
N SER A 129 -7.74 10.37 -4.45
CA SER A 129 -8.41 9.46 -3.53
C SER A 129 -7.74 9.43 -2.15
N ARG A 130 -8.46 9.04 -1.10
CA ARG A 130 -7.89 8.89 0.26
C ARG A 130 -6.63 8.00 0.30
N PRO A 131 -6.57 6.83 -0.37
CA PRO A 131 -5.35 6.04 -0.44
C PRO A 131 -4.16 6.77 -1.06
N MET A 132 -4.40 7.61 -2.07
CA MET A 132 -3.37 8.42 -2.71
C MET A 132 -2.88 9.55 -1.78
N GLN A 133 -3.80 10.26 -1.14
CA GLN A 133 -3.49 11.31 -0.16
C GLN A 133 -2.61 10.78 0.97
N ARG A 134 -2.96 9.63 1.57
CA ARG A 134 -2.16 9.01 2.64
C ARG A 134 -0.73 8.69 2.20
N LYS A 135 -0.56 8.17 0.99
CA LYS A 135 0.78 7.86 0.43
C LYS A 135 1.56 9.14 0.14
N LEU A 136 0.89 10.20 -0.29
CA LEU A 136 1.51 11.50 -0.53
C LEU A 136 1.98 12.15 0.79
N VAL A 137 1.16 12.12 1.84
CA VAL A 137 1.58 12.55 3.19
C VAL A 137 2.81 11.77 3.67
N THR A 138 2.87 10.47 3.38
CA THR A 138 4.03 9.64 3.72
C THR A 138 5.31 10.13 3.01
N LEU A 139 5.21 10.51 1.73
CA LEU A 139 6.34 11.07 0.97
C LEU A 139 6.77 12.43 1.54
N ILE A 140 5.81 13.32 1.85
CA ILE A 140 6.08 14.67 2.36
C ILE A 140 6.82 14.66 3.70
N ASN A 141 6.58 13.66 4.54
CA ASN A 141 7.24 13.53 5.84
C ASN A 141 8.64 12.90 5.76
N CYS A 142 9.17 12.62 4.57
CA CYS A 142 10.52 12.07 4.42
C CYS A 142 11.60 13.16 4.56
N GLN A 143 12.60 12.93 5.41
CA GLN A 143 13.74 13.85 5.61
C GLN A 143 14.88 13.56 4.62
N LEU A 144 14.94 14.28 3.50
CA LEU A 144 15.89 13.99 2.41
C LEU A 144 17.37 14.22 2.77
N MET A 145 17.66 15.01 3.80
CA MET A 145 19.03 15.20 4.28
C MET A 145 19.61 13.94 4.95
N GLU A 146 18.76 13.03 5.41
CA GLU A 146 19.18 11.80 6.08
C GLU A 146 19.06 10.59 5.14
N GLU A 147 19.99 9.65 5.22
CA GLU A 147 20.00 8.43 4.40
C GLU A 147 18.72 7.60 4.58
N GLU A 148 18.29 7.40 5.83
CA GLU A 148 17.06 6.68 6.14
C GLU A 148 15.82 7.39 5.56
N GLY A 149 15.80 8.72 5.59
CA GLY A 149 14.74 9.51 4.99
C GLY A 149 14.72 9.41 3.46
N ARG A 150 15.87 9.36 2.78
CA ARG A 150 15.96 9.08 1.34
C ARG A 150 15.46 7.69 0.98
N SER A 151 15.84 6.66 1.73
CA SER A 151 15.35 5.28 1.55
C SER A 151 13.82 5.20 1.68
N ARG A 152 13.25 5.93 2.64
CA ARG A 152 11.79 6.04 2.81
C ARG A 152 11.13 6.80 1.67
N ALA A 153 11.72 7.90 1.21
CA ALA A 153 11.21 8.67 0.08
C ALA A 153 11.11 7.79 -1.18
N MET A 154 12.12 6.97 -1.47
CA MET A 154 12.09 6.03 -2.61
C MET A 154 10.97 4.98 -2.48
N ARG A 155 10.77 4.42 -1.28
CA ARG A 155 9.66 3.49 -1.02
C ARG A 155 8.30 4.17 -1.17
N ALA A 156 8.16 5.40 -0.66
CA ALA A 156 6.94 6.19 -0.77
C ALA A 156 6.62 6.56 -2.23
N ALA A 157 7.64 6.98 -3.00
CA ALA A 157 7.51 7.29 -4.43
C ALA A 157 7.07 6.06 -5.25
N ARG A 158 7.70 4.90 -5.03
CA ARG A 158 7.25 3.64 -5.64
C ARG A 158 5.79 3.33 -5.28
N SER A 159 5.43 3.48 -4.01
CA SER A 159 4.08 3.20 -3.53
C SER A 159 3.02 4.13 -4.14
N LEU A 160 3.37 5.40 -4.35
CA LEU A 160 2.55 6.35 -5.10
C LEU A 160 2.38 5.90 -6.54
N GLY A 161 3.47 5.55 -7.24
CA GLY A 161 3.42 5.06 -8.62
C GLY A 161 2.54 3.82 -8.79
N GLU A 162 2.70 2.80 -7.95
CA GLU A 162 1.86 1.59 -7.95
C GLU A 162 0.37 1.92 -7.72
N ARG A 163 0.09 2.88 -6.82
CA ARG A 163 -1.29 3.32 -6.60
C ARG A 163 -1.83 4.10 -7.79
N THR A 164 -1.04 4.94 -8.43
CA THR A 164 -1.46 5.70 -9.62
C THR A 164 -1.85 4.77 -10.74
N VAL A 165 -1.05 3.73 -11.02
CA VAL A 165 -1.39 2.70 -12.01
C VAL A 165 -2.71 2.02 -11.66
N THR A 166 -2.92 1.68 -10.39
CA THR A 166 -4.17 1.05 -9.94
C THR A 166 -5.38 1.97 -10.15
N GLU A 167 -5.28 3.25 -9.79
CA GLU A 167 -6.37 4.23 -9.99
C GLU A 167 -6.71 4.37 -11.48
N LEU A 168 -5.68 4.45 -12.35
CA LEU A 168 -5.88 4.52 -13.81
C LEU A 168 -6.56 3.27 -14.37
N ILE A 169 -6.19 2.07 -13.90
CA ILE A 169 -6.86 0.82 -14.28
C ILE A 169 -8.33 0.86 -13.86
N LEU A 170 -8.63 1.29 -12.64
CA LEU A 170 -10.00 1.35 -12.11
C LEU A 170 -10.87 2.34 -12.89
N GLN A 171 -10.32 3.46 -13.35
CA GLN A 171 -11.06 4.42 -14.20
C GLN A 171 -11.49 3.84 -15.54
N HIS A 172 -10.71 2.91 -16.10
CA HIS A 172 -11.03 2.25 -17.38
C HIS A 172 -11.83 0.94 -17.20
N GLN A 173 -12.01 0.49 -15.97
CA GLN A 173 -12.70 -0.77 -15.69
C GLN A 173 -14.21 -0.54 -15.57
N ASN A 174 -15.00 -1.25 -16.39
CA ASN A 174 -16.46 -1.23 -16.30
C ASN A 174 -16.93 -2.10 -15.10
N PRO A 175 -17.51 -1.52 -14.04
CA PRO A 175 -17.92 -2.27 -12.86
C PRO A 175 -19.06 -3.27 -13.13
N GLN A 176 -19.98 -2.93 -14.04
CA GLN A 176 -21.13 -3.77 -14.38
C GLN A 176 -20.71 -5.07 -15.09
N GLN A 177 -19.58 -5.06 -15.80
CA GLN A 177 -19.07 -6.22 -16.53
C GLN A 177 -17.94 -6.96 -15.82
N LEU A 178 -17.48 -6.50 -14.65
CA LEU A 178 -16.32 -7.05 -13.96
C LEU A 178 -16.44 -8.56 -13.72
N SER A 179 -17.55 -9.00 -13.12
CA SER A 179 -17.81 -10.42 -12.84
C SER A 179 -17.89 -11.24 -14.12
N ALA A 180 -18.53 -10.71 -15.18
CA ALA A 180 -18.65 -11.40 -16.46
C ALA A 180 -17.27 -11.62 -17.11
N ASN A 181 -16.43 -10.58 -17.10
CA ASN A 181 -15.06 -10.62 -17.63
C ASN A 181 -14.18 -11.59 -16.83
N LEU A 182 -14.29 -11.58 -15.49
CA LEU A 182 -13.58 -12.53 -14.63
C LEU A 182 -13.94 -13.97 -15.00
N TRP A 183 -15.24 -14.29 -15.07
CA TRP A 183 -15.67 -15.65 -15.36
C TRP A 183 -15.39 -16.07 -16.80
N ALA A 184 -15.42 -15.14 -17.77
CA ALA A 184 -14.96 -15.40 -19.12
C ALA A 184 -13.46 -15.76 -19.15
N ALA A 185 -12.63 -15.01 -18.41
CA ALA A 185 -11.19 -15.27 -18.31
C ALA A 185 -10.87 -16.62 -17.63
N VAL A 186 -11.66 -17.02 -16.63
CA VAL A 186 -11.56 -18.34 -15.98
C VAL A 186 -11.93 -19.46 -16.96
N ARG A 187 -13.05 -19.32 -17.67
CA ARG A 187 -13.50 -20.33 -18.66
C ARG A 187 -12.55 -20.47 -19.85
N ALA A 188 -11.98 -19.36 -20.34
CA ALA A 188 -10.98 -19.38 -21.41
C ALA A 188 -9.71 -20.17 -21.06
N ARG A 189 -9.48 -20.44 -19.76
CA ARG A 189 -8.36 -21.24 -19.25
C ARG A 189 -8.70 -22.72 -19.04
N GLY A 190 -9.90 -23.15 -19.47
CA GLY A 190 -10.44 -24.50 -19.23
C GLY A 190 -10.83 -24.74 -17.77
N CYS A 191 -11.02 -23.66 -17.01
CA CYS A 191 -11.36 -23.70 -15.59
C CYS A 191 -12.80 -23.24 -15.35
N GLN A 192 -13.35 -23.55 -14.18
CA GLN A 192 -14.69 -23.12 -13.81
C GLN A 192 -14.79 -22.88 -12.30
N PHE A 193 -15.64 -21.93 -11.93
CA PHE A 193 -16.13 -21.72 -10.56
C PHE A 193 -17.63 -21.99 -10.57
N LEU A 194 -18.09 -22.88 -9.68
CA LEU A 194 -19.47 -23.39 -9.69
C LEU A 194 -20.41 -22.62 -8.75
N GLY A 195 -19.96 -21.50 -8.18
CA GLY A 195 -20.64 -20.80 -7.10
C GLY A 195 -20.16 -21.29 -5.72
N PRO A 196 -20.35 -20.48 -4.65
CA PRO A 196 -19.71 -20.75 -3.35
C PRO A 196 -19.98 -22.14 -2.79
N ALA A 197 -21.25 -22.53 -2.64
CA ALA A 197 -21.65 -23.78 -2.00
C ALA A 197 -21.20 -25.03 -2.79
N MET A 198 -21.46 -25.04 -4.10
CA MET A 198 -21.09 -26.18 -4.94
C MET A 198 -19.57 -26.32 -5.09
N GLN A 199 -18.84 -25.20 -5.18
CA GLN A 199 -17.38 -25.22 -5.25
C GLN A 199 -16.76 -25.79 -3.96
N GLU A 200 -17.27 -25.38 -2.79
CA GLU A 200 -16.82 -25.90 -1.50
C GLU A 200 -16.97 -27.42 -1.42
N GLU A 201 -18.14 -27.95 -1.79
CA GLU A 201 -18.41 -29.38 -1.74
C GLU A 201 -17.51 -30.18 -2.70
N VAL A 202 -17.27 -29.65 -3.90
CA VAL A 202 -16.31 -30.25 -4.84
C VAL A 202 -14.91 -30.33 -4.24
N LEU A 203 -14.43 -29.28 -3.58
CA LEU A 203 -13.11 -29.27 -2.96
C LEU A 203 -13.02 -30.27 -1.80
N LYS A 204 -14.07 -30.39 -0.97
CA LYS A 204 -14.15 -31.40 0.10
C LYS A 204 -14.08 -32.83 -0.46
N LEU A 205 -14.82 -33.11 -1.55
CA LEU A 205 -14.80 -34.42 -2.19
C LEU A 205 -13.45 -34.73 -2.85
N VAL A 206 -12.77 -33.73 -3.43
CA VAL A 206 -11.41 -33.91 -3.97
C VAL A 206 -10.40 -34.20 -2.85
N LEU A 207 -10.51 -33.51 -1.71
CA LEU A 207 -9.67 -33.80 -0.54
C LEU A 207 -9.93 -35.22 -0.03
N LEU A 208 -11.19 -35.59 0.20
CA LEU A 208 -11.58 -36.93 0.64
C LEU A 208 -11.01 -38.04 -0.27
N ALA A 209 -10.93 -37.80 -1.57
CA ALA A 209 -10.41 -38.77 -2.52
C ALA A 209 -8.89 -38.93 -2.53
N LEU A 210 -8.14 -37.95 -1.99
CA LEU A 210 -6.68 -37.84 -2.14
C LEU A 210 -5.93 -37.65 -0.82
N GLU A 211 -6.63 -37.42 0.30
CA GLU A 211 -6.03 -37.12 1.61
C GLU A 211 -5.16 -38.26 2.17
N ASP A 212 -5.51 -39.51 1.83
CA ASP A 212 -4.76 -40.70 2.18
C ASP A 212 -3.48 -40.88 1.34
N GLY A 213 -3.24 -39.99 0.37
CA GLY A 213 -2.13 -40.06 -0.57
C GLY A 213 -2.41 -40.92 -1.80
N SER A 214 -3.67 -41.32 -2.02
CA SER A 214 -4.10 -42.02 -3.23
C SER A 214 -3.71 -41.27 -4.51
N ALA A 215 -3.30 -42.03 -5.52
CA ALA A 215 -2.95 -41.52 -6.83
C ALA A 215 -4.07 -41.90 -7.81
N LEU A 216 -4.88 -40.93 -8.21
CA LEU A 216 -6.06 -41.17 -9.06
C LEU A 216 -5.86 -40.55 -10.44
N SER A 217 -6.29 -41.24 -11.49
CA SER A 217 -6.37 -40.61 -12.81
C SER A 217 -7.43 -39.49 -12.79
N ARG A 218 -7.30 -38.49 -13.67
CA ARG A 218 -8.28 -37.41 -13.82
C ARG A 218 -9.70 -37.96 -14.01
N LYS A 219 -9.86 -39.01 -14.81
CA LYS A 219 -11.16 -39.64 -15.08
C LYS A 219 -11.77 -40.23 -13.81
N VAL A 220 -10.97 -40.94 -13.00
CA VAL A 220 -11.43 -41.57 -11.76
C VAL A 220 -11.82 -40.51 -10.72
N LEU A 221 -10.98 -39.49 -10.51
CA LEU A 221 -11.27 -38.40 -9.59
C LEU A 221 -12.55 -37.63 -9.97
N VAL A 222 -12.70 -37.28 -11.26
CA VAL A 222 -13.91 -36.59 -11.74
C VAL A 222 -15.16 -37.45 -11.52
N MET A 223 -15.10 -38.75 -11.81
CA MET A 223 -16.22 -39.65 -11.59
C MET A 223 -16.56 -39.77 -10.09
N PHE A 224 -15.57 -39.90 -9.22
CA PHE A 224 -15.75 -39.97 -7.76
C PHE A 224 -16.54 -38.76 -7.24
N VAL A 225 -16.16 -37.55 -7.68
CA VAL A 225 -16.79 -36.30 -7.27
C VAL A 225 -18.21 -36.20 -7.84
N VAL A 226 -18.41 -36.42 -9.15
CA VAL A 226 -19.73 -36.28 -9.80
C VAL A 226 -20.77 -37.19 -9.12
N GLN A 227 -20.44 -38.45 -8.88
CA GLN A 227 -21.37 -39.43 -8.30
C GLN A 227 -21.84 -39.05 -6.89
N ARG A 228 -21.03 -38.32 -6.12
CA ARG A 228 -21.36 -37.87 -4.76
C ARG A 228 -22.01 -36.49 -4.72
N LEU A 229 -21.75 -35.67 -5.73
CA LEU A 229 -22.25 -34.29 -5.81
C LEU A 229 -23.64 -34.20 -6.48
N GLU A 230 -23.89 -34.99 -7.51
CA GLU A 230 -25.13 -34.95 -8.32
C GLU A 230 -26.44 -35.06 -7.51
N PRO A 231 -26.54 -35.88 -6.44
CA PRO A 231 -27.76 -35.96 -5.63
C PRO A 231 -28.15 -34.63 -4.95
N HIS A 232 -27.17 -33.77 -4.67
CA HIS A 232 -27.36 -32.49 -3.98
C HIS A 232 -27.32 -31.29 -4.95
N PHE A 233 -26.59 -31.44 -6.06
CA PHE A 233 -26.45 -30.43 -7.10
C PHE A 233 -26.68 -31.06 -8.48
N PRO A 234 -27.94 -31.15 -8.96
CA PRO A 234 -28.30 -31.84 -10.20
C PRO A 234 -27.62 -31.28 -11.46
N GLN A 235 -27.14 -30.04 -11.41
CA GLN A 235 -26.37 -29.41 -12.49
C GLN A 235 -24.90 -29.89 -12.57
N ALA A 236 -24.45 -30.74 -11.66
CA ALA A 236 -23.12 -31.31 -11.67
C ALA A 236 -22.89 -32.18 -12.90
N SER A 237 -21.79 -31.94 -13.62
CA SER A 237 -21.42 -32.73 -14.80
C SER A 237 -19.94 -33.04 -14.84
N LYS A 238 -19.57 -34.14 -15.49
CA LYS A 238 -18.16 -34.54 -15.69
C LYS A 238 -17.32 -33.40 -16.29
N THR A 239 -17.90 -32.63 -17.21
CA THR A 239 -17.24 -31.47 -17.82
C THR A 239 -17.00 -30.36 -16.81
N SER A 240 -18.04 -29.94 -16.07
CA SER A 240 -17.92 -28.86 -15.07
C SER A 240 -16.95 -29.20 -13.93
N ILE A 241 -16.99 -30.44 -13.41
CA ILE A 241 -16.06 -30.93 -12.40
C ILE A 241 -14.65 -31.09 -12.98
N GLY A 242 -14.54 -31.55 -14.22
CA GLY A 242 -13.29 -31.61 -14.95
C GLY A 242 -12.59 -30.25 -15.05
N HIS A 243 -13.35 -29.16 -15.21
CA HIS A 243 -12.83 -27.79 -15.19
C HIS A 243 -12.43 -27.32 -13.79
N VAL A 244 -13.09 -27.77 -12.73
CA VAL A 244 -12.63 -27.49 -11.35
C VAL A 244 -11.32 -28.23 -11.06
N VAL A 245 -11.19 -29.49 -11.45
CA VAL A 245 -9.92 -30.24 -11.34
C VAL A 245 -8.82 -29.56 -12.17
N GLN A 246 -9.16 -29.00 -13.35
CA GLN A 246 -8.21 -28.22 -14.15
C GLN A 246 -7.71 -26.97 -13.41
N LEU A 247 -8.59 -26.31 -12.64
CA LEU A 247 -8.23 -25.15 -11.83
C LEU A 247 -7.19 -25.54 -10.76
N LEU A 248 -7.42 -26.63 -10.03
CA LEU A 248 -6.48 -27.16 -9.04
C LEU A 248 -5.14 -27.58 -9.66
N TYR A 249 -5.18 -28.18 -10.86
CA TYR A 249 -3.97 -28.51 -11.60
C TYR A 249 -3.16 -27.25 -11.97
N ARG A 250 -3.82 -26.18 -12.44
CA ARG A 250 -3.16 -24.91 -12.75
C ARG A 250 -2.65 -24.17 -11.51
N ALA A 251 -3.23 -24.44 -10.35
CA ALA A 251 -2.76 -23.96 -9.05
C ALA A 251 -1.63 -24.84 -8.47
N SER A 252 -1.13 -25.80 -9.24
CA SER A 252 -0.03 -26.70 -8.84
C SER A 252 -0.36 -27.54 -7.60
N CYS A 253 -1.64 -27.88 -7.37
CA CYS A 253 -2.06 -28.67 -6.21
C CYS A 253 -1.71 -30.17 -6.32
N PHE A 254 -1.37 -30.65 -7.52
CA PHE A 254 -1.07 -32.06 -7.76
C PHE A 254 0.42 -32.31 -8.02
N LYS A 255 0.95 -33.39 -7.45
CA LYS A 255 2.15 -34.08 -7.91
C LYS A 255 1.74 -35.00 -9.06
N ALA A 256 1.99 -34.56 -10.29
CA ALA A 256 1.63 -35.32 -11.48
C ALA A 256 2.71 -36.36 -11.83
N SER A 257 2.32 -37.62 -11.94
CA SER A 257 3.04 -38.61 -12.74
C SER A 257 2.32 -38.74 -14.11
N PRO A 258 2.90 -39.39 -15.13
CA PRO A 258 2.35 -39.38 -16.50
C PRO A 258 0.86 -39.76 -16.63
N THR A 259 0.28 -40.46 -15.63
CA THR A 259 -1.09 -40.97 -15.64
C THR A 259 -1.91 -40.68 -14.38
N LEU A 260 -1.30 -40.17 -13.30
CA LEU A 260 -1.97 -40.06 -11.99
C LEU A 260 -1.80 -38.66 -11.36
N LEU A 261 -2.87 -38.20 -10.72
CA LEU A 261 -2.90 -37.02 -9.87
C LEU A 261 -2.83 -37.49 -8.42
N GLN A 262 -1.82 -37.03 -7.69
CA GLN A 262 -1.70 -37.17 -6.24
C GLN A 262 -1.67 -35.75 -5.66
N ILE A 263 -2.43 -35.44 -4.62
CA ILE A 263 -2.37 -34.10 -4.01
C ILE A 263 -1.01 -33.92 -3.31
N TYR A 264 -0.45 -32.71 -3.34
CA TYR A 264 0.67 -32.43 -2.43
C TYR A 264 0.14 -32.61 -1.00
N ARG A 265 0.83 -33.40 -0.16
CA ARG A 265 0.70 -33.27 1.29
C ARG A 265 1.18 -31.86 1.63
N MET A 266 0.27 -30.90 1.64
CA MET A 266 0.49 -29.64 2.32
C MET A 266 0.47 -29.99 3.80
N TYR A 267 1.66 -30.13 4.40
CA TYR A 267 1.79 -30.02 5.83
C TYR A 267 1.30 -28.61 6.19
N TRP A 268 0.06 -28.52 6.67
CA TRP A 268 -0.42 -27.36 7.41
C TRP A 268 -0.07 -27.56 8.88
#